data_AF-A0A179B327-F1
#
_entry.id   AF-A0A179B327-F1
#
_cell.length_a   1.000
_cell.length_b   1.000
_cell.length_c   1.000
_cell.angle_alpha   90.00
_cell.angle_beta   90.00
_cell.angle_gamma   90.00
#
_symmetry.space_group_name_H-M   'P 1'
#
loop_
_entity.id
_entity.type
_entity.pdbx_description
1 polymer ?
#
loop_
_entity_poly.entity_id
_entity_poly.type
_entity_poly.pdbx_seq_one_letter_code
_entity_poly.pdbx_strand_id
1 'polypeptide(L)'
;MRLTRYFTLVIAILSTASCALGARLTSIPGSTSGTADTFQDSRIKRPKPGSSFQVEIASYTGNVTAQVVDLDPEDVTSDQVRELRARGAYPVCYVNVGAWEDWRADAKLFPKEVIGKGYPNLPGAHWLNVSKQNEFFHLMESRIKVCADKGFLGVDADNVDSWKRDTGFRITDQEEIRYIEKLSATATTKEWPSR
;
A
#
# COMPACT_ATOMS: atom_id res chain seq x y z
N MET A 1 -28.99 -19.99 -1.68
CA MET A 1 -29.44 -20.39 -3.05
C MET A 1 -28.47 -19.71 -4.02
N ARG A 2 -27.50 -20.33 -4.71
CA ARG A 2 -27.08 -21.71 -4.98
C ARG A 2 -25.55 -21.78 -4.85
N LEU A 3 -25.04 -22.84 -4.23
CA LEU A 3 -23.70 -23.38 -4.48
C LEU A 3 -23.67 -23.94 -5.91
N THR A 4 -22.55 -23.84 -6.63
CA THR A 4 -21.92 -25.06 -7.20
C THR A 4 -20.47 -24.83 -7.66
N ARG A 5 -19.60 -25.67 -7.12
CA ARG A 5 -18.26 -26.01 -7.62
C ARG A 5 -18.42 -26.97 -8.80
N TYR A 6 -17.66 -26.80 -9.88
CA TYR A 6 -17.40 -27.87 -10.86
C TYR A 6 -15.94 -27.74 -11.31
N PHE A 7 -15.08 -28.65 -10.85
CA PHE A 7 -14.74 -29.94 -11.45
C PHE A 7 -13.66 -29.81 -12.53
N THR A 8 -12.47 -30.24 -12.14
CA THR A 8 -11.32 -30.59 -12.95
C THR A 8 -11.74 -31.45 -14.14
N LEU A 9 -11.33 -31.06 -15.35
CA LEU A 9 -11.29 -31.98 -16.49
C LEU A 9 -9.82 -32.13 -16.91
N VAL A 10 -9.30 -33.32 -16.64
CA VAL A 10 -8.05 -33.85 -17.20
C VAL A 10 -8.36 -34.29 -18.63
N ILE A 11 -7.60 -33.82 -19.63
CA ILE A 11 -7.52 -34.45 -20.94
C ILE A 11 -6.06 -34.79 -21.22
N ALA A 12 -5.84 -36.07 -21.51
CA ALA A 12 -4.57 -36.69 -21.81
C ALA A 12 -4.11 -36.44 -23.26
N ILE A 13 -2.80 -36.54 -23.41
CA ILE A 13 -1.93 -36.29 -24.57
C ILE A 13 -2.12 -37.36 -25.66
N LEU A 14 -2.02 -36.98 -26.94
CA LEU A 14 -1.32 -37.82 -27.93
C LEU A 14 -0.73 -37.01 -29.11
N SER A 15 0.49 -37.41 -29.45
CA SER A 15 1.55 -36.80 -30.24
C SER A 15 1.29 -36.64 -31.74
N THR A 16 1.86 -35.58 -32.34
CA THR A 16 2.27 -35.58 -33.75
C THR A 16 3.67 -34.97 -33.94
N ALA A 17 4.52 -35.81 -34.54
CA ALA A 17 5.69 -35.56 -35.37
C ALA A 17 6.54 -34.27 -35.18
N SER A 18 7.77 -34.48 -34.73
CA SER A 18 8.89 -33.56 -34.94
C SER A 18 9.21 -33.42 -36.43
N CYS A 19 9.22 -32.19 -36.93
CA CYS A 19 10.01 -31.81 -38.09
C CYS A 19 10.99 -30.73 -37.61
N ALA A 20 12.26 -31.11 -37.50
CA ALA A 20 13.33 -30.21 -37.10
C ALA A 20 13.62 -29.23 -38.24
N LEU A 21 13.20 -27.97 -38.07
CA LEU A 21 13.72 -26.86 -38.86
C LEU A 21 14.55 -25.99 -37.92
N GLY A 22 15.87 -26.11 -38.03
CA GLY A 22 16.83 -25.26 -37.33
C GLY A 22 16.72 -23.82 -37.82
N ALA A 23 15.83 -23.04 -37.22
CA ALA A 23 15.86 -21.60 -37.33
C ALA A 23 16.95 -21.07 -36.39
N ARG A 24 18.03 -20.55 -36.96
CA ARG A 24 19.00 -19.73 -36.22
C ARG A 24 18.26 -18.51 -35.67
N LEU A 25 18.12 -18.41 -34.36
CA LEU A 25 17.71 -17.18 -33.70
C LEU A 25 18.82 -16.15 -33.88
N THR A 26 18.63 -15.21 -34.81
CA THR A 26 19.42 -13.98 -34.84
C THR A 26 19.07 -13.18 -33.58
N SER A 27 20.06 -12.93 -32.72
CA SER A 27 19.91 -12.02 -31.59
C SER A 27 19.48 -10.66 -32.11
N ILE A 28 18.28 -10.21 -31.74
CA ILE A 28 17.85 -8.83 -31.94
C ILE A 28 18.70 -7.98 -30.99
N PRO A 29 19.57 -7.07 -31.47
CA PRO A 29 20.20 -6.11 -30.60
C PRO A 29 19.14 -5.06 -30.25
N GLY A 30 18.89 -4.87 -28.96
CA GLY A 30 18.05 -3.77 -28.48
C GLY A 30 16.77 -4.18 -27.75
N SER A 31 16.84 -5.15 -26.84
CA SER A 31 16.03 -5.03 -25.62
C SER A 31 16.69 -3.94 -24.77
N THR A 32 16.36 -2.68 -25.04
CA THR A 32 16.52 -1.62 -24.03
C THR A 32 15.71 -2.08 -22.83
N SER A 33 16.39 -2.63 -21.83
CA SER A 33 15.95 -2.52 -20.44
C SER A 33 15.52 -1.08 -20.28
N GLY A 34 14.21 -0.85 -20.15
CA GLY A 34 13.70 0.45 -19.80
C GLY A 34 14.51 0.90 -18.60
N THR A 35 15.30 1.96 -18.80
CA THR A 35 15.92 2.70 -17.71
C THR A 35 14.85 2.82 -16.65
N ALA A 36 15.12 2.33 -15.45
CA ALA A 36 14.39 2.74 -14.26
C ALA A 36 14.46 4.27 -14.31
N ASP A 37 13.39 4.87 -14.82
CA ASP A 37 13.34 6.28 -15.15
C ASP A 37 13.48 6.95 -13.79
N THR A 38 14.68 7.46 -13.52
CA THR A 38 14.95 8.28 -12.35
C THR A 38 14.15 9.55 -12.59
N PHE A 39 12.85 9.49 -12.27
CA PHE A 39 11.96 10.62 -12.21
C PHE A 39 12.71 11.68 -11.42
N GLN A 40 12.88 12.85 -12.04
CA GLN A 40 13.60 13.98 -11.46
C GLN A 40 12.82 14.50 -10.24
N ASP A 41 13.01 13.81 -9.11
CA ASP A 41 12.45 14.14 -7.79
C ASP A 41 12.95 15.50 -7.28
N SER A 42 14.06 15.97 -7.86
CA SER A 42 14.72 17.26 -7.60
C SER A 42 13.80 18.48 -7.69
N ARG A 43 12.62 18.37 -8.33
CA ARG A 43 11.63 19.45 -8.44
C ARG A 43 10.58 19.45 -7.33
N ILE A 44 10.35 18.33 -6.64
CA ILE A 44 9.28 18.21 -5.64
C ILE A 44 9.85 18.60 -4.29
N LYS A 45 9.44 19.77 -3.79
CA LYS A 45 9.83 20.24 -2.46
C LYS A 45 8.89 19.67 -1.43
N ARG A 46 9.41 19.30 -0.26
CA ARG A 46 8.55 18.98 0.91
C ARG A 46 7.52 20.10 1.11
N PRO A 47 6.25 19.78 1.41
CA PRO A 47 5.21 20.76 1.62
C PRO A 47 5.59 21.72 2.75
N LYS A 48 5.21 22.99 2.61
CA LYS A 48 5.39 24.01 3.65
C LYS A 48 4.06 24.23 4.38
N PRO A 49 4.09 24.75 5.62
CA PRO A 49 2.87 25.26 6.25
C PRO A 49 2.09 26.18 5.29
N GLY A 50 0.78 25.95 5.17
CA GLY A 50 -0.08 26.67 4.23
C GLY A 50 -0.19 26.08 2.82
N SER A 51 0.44 24.94 2.54
CA SER A 51 0.23 24.24 1.26
C SER A 51 -1.23 23.77 1.13
N SER A 52 -1.83 23.87 -0.06
CA SER A 52 -3.18 23.33 -0.28
C SER A 52 -3.18 21.80 -0.20
N PHE A 53 -4.26 21.23 0.33
CA PHE A 53 -4.38 19.80 0.61
C PHE A 53 -5.71 19.26 0.08
N GLN A 54 -5.68 18.08 -0.54
CA GLN A 54 -6.87 17.35 -0.98
C GLN A 54 -6.74 15.87 -0.57
N VAL A 55 -7.80 15.31 0.01
CA VAL A 55 -7.88 13.91 0.44
C VAL A 55 -8.91 13.20 -0.44
N GLU A 56 -8.53 12.09 -1.09
CA GLU A 56 -9.41 11.21 -1.85
C GLU A 56 -9.10 9.74 -1.53
N ILE A 57 -9.53 9.28 -0.36
CA ILE A 57 -9.29 7.92 0.15
C ILE A 57 -10.42 6.91 -0.14
N ALA A 58 -11.61 7.40 -0.49
CA ALA A 58 -12.75 6.53 -0.82
C ALA A 58 -12.80 6.15 -2.30
N SER A 59 -12.30 7.04 -3.16
CA SER A 59 -12.18 6.84 -4.61
C SER A 59 -11.36 7.98 -5.20
N TYR A 60 -10.35 7.66 -6.01
CA TYR A 60 -9.57 8.66 -6.72
C TYR A 60 -10.31 9.15 -7.98
N THR A 61 -10.49 10.48 -8.09
CA THR A 61 -11.24 11.11 -9.19
C THR A 61 -10.37 11.45 -10.40
N GLY A 62 -9.05 11.51 -10.23
CA GLY A 62 -8.11 11.99 -11.26
C GLY A 62 -7.99 13.52 -11.36
N ASN A 63 -8.89 14.28 -10.73
CA ASN A 63 -9.05 15.72 -10.93
C ASN A 63 -8.51 16.57 -9.77
N VAL A 64 -7.53 16.04 -9.03
CA VAL A 64 -6.90 16.73 -7.91
C VAL A 64 -6.04 17.91 -8.39
N THR A 65 -6.11 19.04 -7.67
CA THR A 65 -5.39 20.28 -8.00
C THR A 65 -4.58 20.87 -6.84
N ALA A 66 -4.64 20.22 -5.67
CA ALA A 66 -3.91 20.64 -4.49
C ALA A 66 -2.39 20.35 -4.60
N GLN A 67 -1.61 21.06 -3.78
CA GLN A 67 -0.16 20.85 -3.68
C GLN A 67 0.18 19.53 -2.98
N VAL A 68 -0.64 19.11 -2.02
CA VAL A 68 -0.54 17.81 -1.35
C VAL A 68 -1.81 17.04 -1.63
N VAL A 69 -1.66 15.78 -2.03
CA VAL A 69 -2.78 14.91 -2.36
C VAL A 69 -2.64 13.61 -1.59
N ASP A 70 -3.61 13.28 -0.76
CA ASP A 70 -3.63 12.07 0.06
C ASP A 70 -4.62 11.05 -0.50
N LEU A 71 -4.13 9.86 -0.80
CA LEU A 71 -4.81 8.85 -1.61
C LEU A 71 -4.66 7.46 -1.00
N ASP A 72 -5.67 6.64 -1.17
CA ASP A 72 -5.58 5.21 -0.87
C ASP A 72 -4.69 4.50 -1.91
N PRO A 73 -3.66 3.74 -1.49
CA PRO A 73 -2.80 3.05 -2.42
C PRO A 73 -3.53 1.95 -3.22
N GLU A 74 -4.65 1.40 -2.78
CA GLU A 74 -5.39 0.38 -3.55
C GLU A 74 -6.21 0.99 -4.70
N ASP A 75 -6.54 2.29 -4.65
CA ASP A 75 -7.33 3.01 -5.67
C ASP A 75 -6.51 3.67 -6.77
N VAL A 76 -5.17 3.66 -6.66
CA VAL A 76 -4.28 4.29 -7.65
C VAL A 76 -3.15 3.39 -8.14
N THR A 77 -2.77 3.59 -9.39
CA THR A 77 -1.61 2.95 -10.03
C THR A 77 -0.32 3.74 -9.82
N SER A 78 0.84 3.09 -9.95
CA SER A 78 2.14 3.79 -9.91
C SER A 78 2.27 4.85 -11.01
N ASP A 79 1.61 4.65 -12.16
CA ASP A 79 1.57 5.62 -13.26
C ASP A 79 0.83 6.91 -12.86
N GLN A 80 -0.31 6.79 -12.20
CA GLN A 80 -1.08 7.93 -11.69
C GLN A 80 -0.30 8.70 -10.60
N VAL A 81 0.38 7.99 -9.68
CA VAL A 81 1.23 8.61 -8.66
C VAL A 81 2.40 9.36 -9.31
N ARG A 82 3.03 8.78 -10.34
CA ARG A 82 4.06 9.46 -11.13
C ARG A 82 3.54 10.68 -11.87
N GLU A 83 2.32 10.65 -12.40
CA GLU A 83 1.71 11.80 -13.06
C GLU A 83 1.47 12.96 -12.09
N LEU A 84 1.02 12.66 -10.86
CA LEU A 84 0.90 13.67 -9.79
C LEU A 84 2.24 14.34 -9.51
N ARG A 85 3.29 13.52 -9.37
CA ARG A 85 4.66 13.99 -9.16
C ARG A 85 5.17 14.84 -10.33
N ALA A 86 4.92 14.42 -11.56
CA ALA A 86 5.30 15.16 -12.76
C ALA A 86 4.64 16.55 -12.85
N ARG A 87 3.42 16.69 -12.31
CA ARG A 87 2.70 17.96 -12.15
C ARG A 87 3.16 18.80 -10.96
N GLY A 88 4.09 18.29 -10.14
CA GLY A 88 4.64 18.98 -8.96
C GLY A 88 3.81 18.82 -7.69
N ALA A 89 2.80 17.93 -7.67
CA ALA A 89 2.08 17.59 -6.45
C ALA A 89 2.91 16.66 -5.56
N TYR A 90 2.66 16.71 -4.25
CA TYR A 90 3.24 15.83 -3.25
C TYR A 90 2.23 14.75 -2.86
N PRO A 91 2.32 13.53 -3.44
CA PRO A 91 1.40 12.45 -3.10
C PRO A 91 1.73 11.84 -1.73
N VAL A 92 0.70 11.70 -0.90
CA VAL A 92 0.70 11.05 0.41
C VAL A 92 -0.14 9.77 0.31
N CYS A 93 0.37 8.70 0.90
CA CYS A 93 -0.24 7.38 0.88
C CYS A 93 -1.00 7.13 2.19
N TYR A 94 -2.32 7.01 2.13
CA TYR A 94 -3.13 6.63 3.28
C TYR A 94 -2.84 5.19 3.70
N VAL A 95 -2.57 4.99 4.99
CA VAL A 95 -2.46 3.67 5.60
C VAL A 95 -3.18 3.70 6.94
N ASN A 96 -4.26 2.94 7.06
CA ASN A 96 -4.85 2.68 8.36
C ASN A 96 -3.93 1.77 9.18
N VAL A 97 -3.23 2.34 10.16
CA VAL A 97 -2.27 1.63 11.01
C VAL A 97 -2.87 1.22 12.35
N GLY A 98 -3.97 1.85 12.76
CA GLY A 98 -4.66 1.56 14.02
C GLY A 98 -5.86 0.62 13.90
N ALA A 99 -6.28 0.27 12.68
CA ALA A 99 -7.39 -0.63 12.45
C ALA A 99 -7.11 -1.71 11.40
N TRP A 100 -7.72 -2.86 11.63
CA TRP A 100 -7.87 -3.96 10.69
C TRP A 100 -9.12 -3.69 9.85
N GLU A 101 -9.06 -3.98 8.55
CA GLU A 101 -10.10 -3.68 7.58
C GLU A 101 -10.34 -4.94 6.74
N ASP A 102 -11.55 -5.51 6.78
CA ASP A 102 -11.83 -6.84 6.20
C ASP A 102 -11.72 -6.90 4.67
N TRP A 103 -11.75 -5.74 4.00
CA TRP A 103 -11.66 -5.59 2.55
C TRP A 103 -10.21 -5.49 2.05
N ARG A 104 -9.23 -5.28 2.93
CA ARG A 104 -7.82 -5.19 2.52
C ARG A 104 -7.27 -6.54 2.08
N ALA A 105 -6.38 -6.52 1.09
CA ALA A 105 -5.81 -7.75 0.54
C ALA A 105 -5.05 -8.61 1.59
N ASP A 106 -4.49 -7.97 2.62
CA ASP A 106 -3.74 -8.60 3.71
C ASP A 106 -4.58 -8.95 4.95
N ALA A 107 -5.91 -8.71 4.93
CA ALA A 107 -6.77 -8.87 6.10
C ALA A 107 -6.69 -10.26 6.75
N LYS A 108 -6.51 -11.32 5.94
CA LYS A 108 -6.41 -12.71 6.41
C LYS A 108 -5.08 -13.07 7.07
N LEU A 109 -4.07 -12.20 6.98
CA LEU A 109 -2.74 -12.41 7.55
C LEU A 109 -2.65 -11.93 9.01
N PHE A 110 -3.60 -11.12 9.46
CA PHE A 110 -3.61 -10.64 10.85
C PHE A 110 -3.97 -11.77 11.82
N PRO A 111 -3.20 -11.92 12.92
CA PRO A 111 -3.60 -12.77 14.03
C PRO A 111 -4.94 -12.30 14.62
N LYS A 112 -5.83 -13.22 14.95
CA LYS A 112 -7.18 -12.85 15.44
C LYS A 112 -7.12 -12.16 16.81
N GLU A 113 -6.11 -12.50 17.61
CA GLU A 113 -5.87 -11.98 18.95
C GLU A 113 -5.47 -10.50 18.99
N VAL A 114 -5.07 -9.91 17.86
CA VAL A 114 -4.79 -8.48 17.76
C VAL A 114 -5.97 -7.67 17.24
N ILE A 115 -7.06 -8.32 16.82
CA ILE A 115 -8.26 -7.67 16.28
C ILE A 115 -9.27 -7.47 17.40
N GLY A 116 -9.66 -6.22 17.61
CA GLY A 116 -10.49 -5.78 18.73
C GLY A 116 -11.94 -5.52 18.36
N LYS A 117 -12.54 -4.59 19.10
CA LYS A 117 -13.89 -4.10 18.86
C LYS A 117 -14.00 -3.47 17.47
N GLY A 118 -15.20 -3.55 16.90
CA GLY A 118 -15.52 -2.91 15.63
C GLY A 118 -15.27 -1.40 15.71
N TYR A 119 -14.77 -0.84 14.62
CA TYR A 119 -14.51 0.58 14.50
C TYR A 119 -15.85 1.34 14.36
N PRO A 120 -16.08 2.40 15.14
CA PRO A 120 -17.34 3.15 15.06
C PRO A 120 -17.58 3.73 13.67
N ASN A 121 -18.76 3.47 13.10
CA ASN A 121 -19.21 4.01 11.81
C ASN A 121 -18.39 3.56 10.58
N LEU A 122 -17.55 2.54 10.70
CA LEU A 122 -16.84 1.93 9.58
C LEU A 122 -17.04 0.41 9.58
N PRO A 123 -18.14 -0.09 8.98
CA PRO A 123 -18.44 -1.52 8.93
C PRO A 123 -17.31 -2.31 8.28
N GLY A 124 -16.92 -3.44 8.89
CA GLY A 124 -15.81 -4.27 8.43
C GLY A 124 -14.44 -3.85 8.97
N ALA A 125 -14.34 -2.69 9.63
CA ALA A 125 -13.13 -2.28 10.33
C ALA A 125 -13.20 -2.59 11.84
N HIS A 126 -12.05 -2.90 12.42
CA HIS A 126 -11.87 -3.23 13.83
C HIS A 126 -10.58 -2.63 14.36
N TRP A 127 -10.55 -2.19 15.61
CA TRP A 127 -9.32 -1.68 16.23
C TRP A 127 -8.22 -2.75 16.28
N LEU A 128 -6.97 -2.34 16.05
CA LEU A 128 -5.80 -3.18 16.27
C LEU A 128 -5.25 -2.99 17.69
N ASN A 129 -4.78 -4.08 18.29
CA ASN A 129 -4.07 -4.02 19.55
C ASN A 129 -2.61 -3.61 19.36
N VAL A 130 -2.34 -2.29 19.29
CA VAL A 130 -0.97 -1.79 19.04
C VAL A 130 0.02 -2.13 20.18
N SER A 131 -0.45 -2.51 21.38
CA SER A 131 0.43 -3.06 22.43
C SER A 131 1.10 -4.37 22.02
N LYS A 132 0.47 -5.12 21.11
CA LYS A 132 0.96 -6.37 20.49
C LYS A 132 1.54 -6.15 19.10
N GLN A 133 1.98 -4.94 18.76
CA GLN A 133 2.51 -4.59 17.44
C GLN A 133 3.51 -5.61 16.86
N ASN A 134 4.34 -6.27 17.67
CA ASN A 134 5.30 -7.26 17.17
C ASN A 134 4.64 -8.46 16.44
N GLU A 135 3.35 -8.74 16.70
CA GLU A 135 2.61 -9.83 16.06
C GLU A 135 2.17 -9.48 14.62
N PHE A 136 2.02 -8.19 14.28
CA PHE A 136 1.47 -7.76 12.97
C PHE A 136 2.28 -6.66 12.26
N PHE A 137 3.30 -6.08 12.88
CA PHE A 137 4.00 -4.90 12.33
C PHE A 137 4.63 -5.16 10.95
N HIS A 138 5.02 -6.40 10.64
CA HIS A 138 5.52 -6.77 9.31
C HIS A 138 4.50 -6.52 8.18
N LEU A 139 3.20 -6.51 8.49
CA LEU A 139 2.15 -6.12 7.56
C LEU A 139 2.14 -4.60 7.35
N MET A 140 2.38 -3.81 8.40
CA MET A 140 2.55 -2.35 8.28
C MET A 140 3.79 -2.00 7.46
N GLU A 141 4.91 -2.72 7.67
CA GLU A 141 6.11 -2.59 6.84
C GLU A 141 5.78 -2.87 5.37
N SER A 142 5.03 -3.92 5.10
CA SER A 142 4.59 -4.27 3.74
C SER A 142 3.70 -3.19 3.12
N ARG A 143 2.74 -2.64 3.89
CA ARG A 143 1.88 -1.53 3.43
C ARG A 143 2.68 -0.25 3.13
N ILE A 144 3.61 0.12 4.01
CA ILE A 144 4.51 1.27 3.80
C ILE A 144 5.41 1.05 2.59
N LYS A 145 5.88 -0.19 2.38
CA LYS A 145 6.66 -0.55 1.19
C LYS A 145 5.84 -0.40 -0.10
N VAL A 146 4.56 -0.80 -0.11
CA VAL A 146 3.68 -0.56 -1.27
C VAL A 146 3.58 0.93 -1.60
N CYS A 147 3.49 1.80 -0.59
CA CYS A 147 3.51 3.25 -0.81
C CYS A 147 4.81 3.71 -1.48
N ALA A 148 5.96 3.26 -0.98
CA ALA A 148 7.26 3.61 -1.55
C ALA A 148 7.41 3.07 -3.00
N ASP A 149 7.03 1.82 -3.24
CA ASP A 149 7.12 1.16 -4.56
C ASP A 149 6.19 1.82 -5.60
N LYS A 150 5.03 2.34 -5.18
CA LYS A 150 4.14 3.14 -6.04
C LYS A 150 4.65 4.55 -6.28
N GLY A 151 5.65 5.00 -5.54
CA GLY A 151 6.31 6.28 -5.71
C GLY A 151 5.68 7.42 -4.93
N PHE A 152 4.90 7.14 -3.88
CA PHE A 152 4.43 8.16 -2.94
C PHE A 152 5.61 8.82 -2.21
N LEU A 153 5.39 10.03 -1.69
CA LEU A 153 6.42 10.82 -1.00
C LEU A 153 6.15 10.97 0.51
N GLY A 154 4.96 10.60 0.97
CA GLY A 154 4.64 10.49 2.40
C GLY A 154 3.67 9.34 2.67
N VAL A 155 3.56 8.98 3.95
CA VAL A 155 2.49 8.11 4.48
C VAL A 155 1.65 8.96 5.42
N ASP A 156 0.34 8.89 5.27
CA ASP A 156 -0.63 9.26 6.28
C ASP A 156 -0.95 8.01 7.11
N ALA A 157 -0.52 7.99 8.37
CA ALA A 157 -0.68 6.85 9.26
C ALA A 157 -1.90 7.09 10.16
N ASP A 158 -3.04 6.54 9.77
CA ASP A 158 -4.33 6.81 10.41
C ASP A 158 -4.58 5.92 11.65
N ASN A 159 -5.41 6.42 12.56
CA ASN A 159 -5.86 5.74 13.78
C ASN A 159 -4.78 5.47 14.84
N VAL A 160 -3.78 6.35 14.93
CA VAL A 160 -2.71 6.34 15.95
C VAL A 160 -3.14 6.91 17.32
N ASP A 161 -4.42 6.79 17.66
CA ASP A 161 -5.01 7.30 18.89
C ASP A 161 -5.75 6.22 19.70
N SER A 162 -5.44 4.94 19.42
CA SER A 162 -6.12 3.77 19.95
C SER A 162 -6.14 3.70 21.48
N TRP A 163 -5.12 4.24 22.15
CA TRP A 163 -5.05 4.36 23.63
C TRP A 163 -6.16 5.21 24.27
N LYS A 164 -6.85 6.04 23.48
CA LYS A 164 -8.00 6.87 23.92
C LYS A 164 -9.35 6.27 23.55
N ARG A 165 -9.38 5.11 22.90
CA ARG A 165 -10.58 4.55 22.26
C ARG A 165 -11.05 3.28 22.97
N ASP A 166 -12.31 2.94 22.79
CA ASP A 166 -12.85 1.66 23.26
C ASP A 166 -12.50 0.55 22.25
N THR A 167 -11.23 0.13 22.27
CA THR A 167 -10.70 -0.88 21.35
C THR A 167 -11.02 -2.31 21.77
N GLY A 168 -11.46 -2.51 23.02
CA GLY A 168 -11.53 -3.82 23.66
C GLY A 168 -10.20 -4.28 24.28
N PHE A 169 -9.15 -3.46 24.16
CA PHE A 169 -7.84 -3.69 24.77
C PHE A 169 -7.45 -2.54 25.68
N ARG A 170 -6.61 -2.83 26.68
CA ARG A 170 -5.97 -1.80 27.50
C ARG A 170 -4.65 -1.41 26.84
N ILE A 171 -4.68 -0.32 26.08
CA ILE A 171 -3.52 0.25 25.39
C ILE A 171 -3.12 1.53 26.14
N THR A 172 -1.85 1.62 26.49
CA THR A 172 -1.26 2.81 27.13
C THR A 172 -0.76 3.80 26.09
N ASP A 173 -0.64 5.06 26.49
CA ASP A 173 -0.01 6.12 25.69
C ASP A 173 1.43 5.76 25.30
N GLN A 174 2.20 5.13 26.19
CA GLN A 174 3.58 4.71 25.90
C GLN A 174 3.65 3.57 24.88
N GLU A 175 2.66 2.68 24.83
CA GLU A 175 2.57 1.65 23.79
C GLU A 175 2.25 2.27 22.43
N GLU A 176 1.34 3.25 22.39
CA GLU A 176 1.06 4.02 21.19
C GLU A 176 2.30 4.79 20.69
N ILE A 177 3.00 5.49 21.59
CA ILE A 177 4.23 6.23 21.24
C ILE A 177 5.26 5.29 20.62
N ARG A 178 5.52 4.11 21.23
CA ARG A 178 6.44 3.13 20.67
C ARG A 178 6.02 2.64 19.28
N TYR A 179 4.72 2.48 19.06
CA TYR A 179 4.18 2.10 17.75
C TYR A 179 4.40 3.19 16.69
N ILE A 180 4.08 4.44 17.02
CA ILE A 180 4.29 5.61 16.14
C ILE A 180 5.78 5.81 15.82
N GLU A 181 6.66 5.67 16.82
CA GLU A 181 8.11 5.75 16.61
C GLU A 181 8.59 4.67 15.64
N LYS A 182 8.08 3.45 15.76
CA LYS A 182 8.43 2.35 14.85
C LYS A 182 7.91 2.60 13.42
N LEU A 183 6.67 3.07 13.26
CA LEU A 183 6.11 3.46 11.96
C LEU A 183 6.95 4.57 11.30
N SER A 184 7.31 5.60 12.06
CA SER A 184 8.14 6.71 11.60
C SER A 184 9.54 6.25 11.17
N ALA A 185 10.16 5.36 11.95
CA ALA A 185 11.44 4.75 11.58
C ALA A 185 11.33 3.97 10.27
N THR A 186 10.28 3.16 10.08
CA THR A 186 10.03 2.42 8.83
C THR A 186 9.84 3.36 7.63
N ALA A 187 9.06 4.43 7.79
CA ALA A 187 8.77 5.41 6.74
C ALA A 187 9.95 6.36 6.40
N THR A 188 11.08 6.22 7.09
CA THR A 188 12.30 7.01 6.87
C THR A 188 13.50 6.16 6.45
N THR A 189 13.31 4.85 6.27
CA THR A 189 14.34 3.95 5.73
C THR A 189 14.69 4.28 4.28
N LYS A 190 15.85 3.79 3.80
CA LYS A 190 16.41 4.05 2.47
C LYS A 190 15.54 3.55 1.29
N GLU A 191 14.44 2.85 1.56
CA GLU A 191 13.53 2.33 0.55
C GLU A 191 12.64 3.41 -0.08
N TRP A 192 12.58 4.59 0.53
CA TRP A 192 11.83 5.72 0.00
C TRP A 192 12.56 6.41 -1.14
N PRO A 193 11.85 6.88 -2.19
CA PRO A 193 12.43 7.76 -3.21
C PRO A 193 13.23 8.88 -2.54
N SER A 194 14.41 9.19 -3.08
CA SER A 194 15.32 10.18 -2.50
C SER A 194 14.61 11.53 -2.32
N ARG A 195 14.31 11.87 -1.06
CA ARG A 195 13.67 13.11 -0.64
C ARG A 195 14.49 14.36 -0.94
#